data_AF-A0A975TFX7-F1
#
_entry.id   AF-A0A975TFX7-F1
#
_cell.length_a   1.000
_cell.length_b   1.000
_cell.length_c   1.000
_cell.angle_alpha   90.00
_cell.angle_beta   90.00
_cell.angle_gamma   90.00
#
_symmetry.space_group_name_H-M   'P 1'
#
loop_
_entity.id
_entity.type
_entity.pdbx_description
1 polymer ?
#
loop_
_entity_poly.entity_id
_entity_poly.type
_entity_poly.pdbx_seq_one_letter_code
_entity_poly.pdbx_strand_id
1 'polypeptide(L)'
;MAIYTEEGIMKKARIFLVVVACTLMTTACGGSDTPVDTSRLTDREREWVEFSYTHEKNDEIKRAWEQLTAEGVKSYLDQQRPRLCGDTASLMQSLKDAGYEAGEMQDYKEKAEELIC
;
A
#
# COMPACT_ATOMS: atom_id res chain seq x y z
N MET A 1 10.17 55.25 -18.76
CA MET A 1 10.33 56.23 -17.66
C MET A 1 9.22 55.94 -16.66
N ALA A 2 9.60 55.72 -15.40
CA ALA A 2 8.73 55.40 -14.27
C ALA A 2 7.62 56.47 -14.08
N ILE A 3 6.55 56.33 -13.28
CA ILE A 3 6.51 56.04 -11.84
C ILE A 3 5.04 55.74 -11.44
N TYR A 4 4.89 54.69 -10.62
CA TYR A 4 3.93 54.41 -9.53
C TYR A 4 2.92 55.49 -9.11
N THR A 5 1.69 55.07 -8.77
CA THR A 5 1.00 55.24 -7.46
C THR A 5 -0.40 54.62 -7.53
N GLU A 6 -0.68 53.57 -6.76
CA GLU A 6 -1.36 53.58 -5.44
C GLU A 6 -2.90 53.73 -5.50
N GLU A 7 -3.59 52.62 -5.66
CA GLU A 7 -4.81 52.25 -4.91
C GLU A 7 -4.71 50.73 -4.74
N GLY A 8 -4.60 50.14 -3.56
CA GLY A 8 -5.43 50.36 -2.39
C GLY A 8 -6.20 49.05 -2.15
N ILE A 9 -5.98 48.46 -0.98
CA ILE A 9 -6.85 47.48 -0.30
C ILE A 9 -6.55 45.99 -0.55
N MET A 10 -5.59 45.53 0.26
CA MET A 10 -5.70 44.36 1.16
C MET A 10 -6.78 43.32 0.83
N LYS A 11 -6.35 42.12 0.43
CA LYS A 11 -6.73 40.87 1.11
C LYS A 11 -5.91 39.68 0.62
N LYS A 12 -5.55 38.83 1.58
CA LYS A 12 -4.92 37.51 1.45
C LYS A 12 -3.41 37.51 1.18
N ALA A 13 -2.69 37.61 2.30
CA ALA A 13 -1.44 36.89 2.48
C ALA A 13 -1.60 35.42 2.06
N ARG A 14 -0.94 35.04 0.98
CA ARG A 14 -0.52 33.66 0.72
C ARG A 14 0.93 33.72 0.31
N ILE A 15 1.77 33.42 1.29
CA ILE A 15 3.21 33.29 1.22
C ILE A 15 3.51 32.20 0.20
N PHE A 16 4.02 32.60 -0.96
CA PHE A 16 4.71 31.72 -1.91
C PHE A 16 6.21 31.86 -1.62
N LEU A 17 6.77 30.93 -0.84
CA LEU A 17 8.21 30.73 -0.76
C LEU A 17 8.57 29.54 -1.64
N VAL A 18 8.93 29.87 -2.87
CA VAL A 18 9.77 29.05 -3.74
C VAL A 18 11.21 29.37 -3.35
N VAL A 19 11.91 28.43 -2.71
CA VAL A 19 13.35 28.31 -2.91
C VAL A 19 13.70 26.83 -2.97
N VAL A 20 13.88 26.41 -4.22
CA VAL A 20 14.60 25.23 -4.67
C VAL A 20 15.96 25.19 -3.98
N ALA A 21 16.17 24.18 -3.14
CA ALA A 21 17.49 23.70 -2.77
C ALA A 21 17.59 22.23 -3.22
N CYS A 22 17.62 22.03 -4.54
CA CYS A 22 18.12 20.80 -5.13
C CYS A 22 19.63 20.80 -4.96
N THR A 23 20.14 20.18 -3.90
CA THR A 23 21.44 19.51 -3.95
C THR A 23 21.64 18.57 -2.78
N LEU A 24 22.08 17.36 -3.13
CA LEU A 24 22.81 16.37 -2.34
C LEU A 24 22.01 15.17 -1.82
N MET A 25 22.20 14.06 -2.55
CA MET A 25 22.60 12.72 -2.06
C MET A 25 21.89 12.26 -0.78
N THR A 26 21.09 11.20 -0.79
CA THR A 26 21.56 9.83 -1.03
C THR A 26 20.39 8.91 -1.39
N THR A 27 20.73 7.84 -2.08
CA THR A 27 19.97 6.60 -2.21
C THR A 27 19.20 6.24 -0.93
N ALA A 28 17.88 6.25 -1.01
CA ALA A 28 17.05 5.38 -0.21
C ALA A 28 16.12 4.60 -1.15
N CYS A 29 16.69 3.59 -1.83
CA CYS A 29 16.00 2.29 -1.87
C CYS A 29 15.96 1.77 -0.43
N GLY A 30 15.22 2.46 0.43
CA GLY A 30 14.89 2.02 1.76
C GLY A 30 13.48 1.50 1.64
N GLY A 31 13.33 0.31 1.07
CA GLY A 31 12.18 -0.51 1.40
C GLY A 31 12.14 -0.55 2.92
N SER A 32 11.04 -0.10 3.49
CA SER A 32 10.84 -0.17 4.93
C SER A 32 10.93 -1.66 5.30
N ASP A 33 12.06 -2.07 5.88
CA ASP A 33 12.24 -3.41 6.47
C ASP A 33 11.47 -3.50 7.80
N THR A 34 10.30 -2.88 7.89
CA THR A 34 9.38 -3.11 9.01
C THR A 34 8.52 -4.31 8.63
N PRO A 35 8.82 -5.53 9.11
CA PRO A 35 7.99 -6.68 8.79
C PRO A 35 6.58 -6.47 9.34
N VAL A 36 5.59 -6.90 8.57
CA VAL A 36 4.18 -6.91 9.01
C VAL A 36 4.07 -7.67 10.34
N ASP A 37 3.39 -7.09 11.34
CA ASP A 37 3.22 -7.73 12.64
C ASP A 37 2.23 -8.90 12.55
N THR A 38 2.77 -10.11 12.47
CA THR A 38 2.01 -11.37 12.35
C THR A 38 1.90 -12.14 13.67
N SER A 39 2.27 -11.52 14.80
CA SER A 39 2.39 -12.20 16.10
C SER A 39 1.07 -12.78 16.64
N ARG A 40 -0.08 -12.33 16.13
CA ARG A 40 -1.43 -12.84 16.48
C ARG A 40 -2.03 -13.79 15.45
N LEU A 41 -1.30 -14.08 14.38
CA LEU A 41 -1.75 -14.99 13.32
C LEU A 41 -1.35 -16.42 13.63
N THR A 42 -2.14 -17.37 13.14
CA THR A 42 -1.73 -18.78 13.05
C THR A 42 -0.60 -18.95 12.03
N ASP A 43 0.09 -20.09 12.05
CA ASP A 43 1.21 -20.33 11.13
C ASP A 43 0.77 -20.25 9.66
N ARG A 44 -0.40 -20.78 9.31
CA ARG A 44 -0.96 -20.69 7.94
C ARG A 44 -1.31 -19.27 7.53
N GLU A 45 -1.92 -18.50 8.44
CA GLU A 45 -2.27 -17.11 8.19
C GLU A 45 -1.02 -16.23 8.05
N ARG A 46 0.02 -16.49 8.86
CA ARG A 46 1.33 -15.84 8.73
C ARG A 46 1.95 -16.14 7.37
N GLU A 47 2.01 -17.40 6.96
CA GLU A 47 2.56 -17.80 5.67
C GLU A 47 1.83 -17.09 4.52
N TRP A 48 0.51 -17.02 4.59
CA TRP A 48 -0.28 -16.32 3.57
C TRP A 48 -0.02 -14.81 3.55
N VAL A 49 0.13 -14.18 4.72
CA VAL A 49 0.47 -12.75 4.85
C VAL A 49 1.86 -12.47 4.28
N GLU A 50 2.85 -13.31 4.58
CA GLU A 50 4.21 -13.18 4.06
C GLU A 50 4.24 -13.35 2.53
N PHE A 51 3.53 -14.34 2.01
CA PHE A 51 3.35 -14.55 0.57
C PHE A 51 2.70 -13.33 -0.09
N SER A 52 1.56 -12.88 0.44
CA SER A 52 0.79 -11.76 -0.12
C SER A 52 1.58 -10.46 -0.07
N TYR A 53 2.25 -10.18 1.04
CA TYR A 53 3.10 -9.00 1.19
C TYR A 53 4.27 -9.03 0.20
N THR A 54 4.92 -10.18 0.02
CA THR A 54 6.02 -10.31 -0.95
C THR A 54 5.56 -9.98 -2.38
N HIS A 55 4.38 -10.47 -2.75
CA HIS A 55 3.82 -10.33 -4.11
C HIS A 55 2.92 -9.10 -4.29
N GLU A 56 2.71 -8.28 -3.26
CA GLU A 56 1.90 -7.06 -3.36
C GLU A 56 2.57 -6.06 -4.30
N LYS A 57 1.81 -5.63 -5.32
CA LYS A 57 2.26 -4.72 -6.39
C LYS A 57 2.03 -3.26 -6.05
N ASN A 58 1.22 -2.97 -5.02
CA ASN A 58 0.90 -1.63 -4.56
C ASN A 58 1.67 -1.27 -3.28
N ASP A 59 2.65 -0.37 -3.43
CA ASP A 59 3.48 0.12 -2.31
C ASP A 59 2.70 0.85 -1.22
N GLU A 60 1.57 1.49 -1.55
CA GLU A 60 0.71 2.13 -0.56
C GLU A 60 0.02 1.08 0.33
N ILE A 61 -0.40 -0.03 -0.27
CA ILE A 61 -0.99 -1.16 0.47
C ILE A 61 0.07 -1.81 1.36
N LYS A 62 1.30 -2.02 0.85
CA LYS A 62 2.42 -2.52 1.65
C LYS A 62 2.66 -1.67 2.90
N ARG A 63 2.83 -0.36 2.72
CA ARG A 63 3.04 0.58 3.83
C ARG A 63 1.87 0.62 4.81
N ALA A 64 0.64 0.47 4.31
CA ALA A 64 -0.53 0.40 5.18
C ALA A 64 -0.47 -0.84 6.09
N TRP A 65 -0.04 -1.99 5.58
CA TRP A 65 0.11 -3.22 6.37
C TRP A 65 1.21 -3.11 7.42
N GLU A 66 2.36 -2.51 7.08
CA GLU A 66 3.47 -2.28 8.02
C GLU A 66 3.05 -1.43 9.24
N GLN A 67 2.01 -0.60 9.09
CA GLN A 67 1.50 0.27 10.16
C GLN A 67 0.42 -0.42 11.01
N LEU A 68 -0.07 -1.60 10.62
CA LEU A 68 -1.07 -2.32 11.38
C LEU A 68 -0.44 -3.00 12.61
N THR A 69 -1.18 -2.99 13.71
CA THR A 69 -0.90 -3.89 14.84
C THR A 69 -1.23 -5.33 14.45
N ALA A 70 -0.70 -6.31 15.19
CA ALA A 70 -1.07 -7.71 14.98
C ALA A 70 -2.60 -7.98 14.95
N GLU A 71 -3.37 -7.27 15.79
CA GLU A 71 -4.83 -7.36 15.79
C GLU A 71 -5.45 -6.72 14.55
N GLY A 72 -4.85 -5.63 14.06
CA GLY A 72 -5.23 -4.99 12.80
C GLY A 72 -5.00 -5.91 11.59
N VAL A 73 -3.84 -6.58 11.52
CA VAL A 73 -3.53 -7.56 10.46
C VAL A 73 -4.51 -8.73 10.51
N LYS A 74 -4.78 -9.26 11.71
CA LYS A 74 -5.77 -10.33 11.89
C LYS A 74 -7.17 -9.93 11.44
N SER A 75 -7.62 -8.74 11.84
CA SER A 75 -8.91 -8.19 11.45
C SER A 75 -9.02 -7.93 9.95
N TYR A 76 -7.95 -7.43 9.32
CA TYR A 76 -7.88 -7.25 7.88
C TYR A 76 -8.04 -8.58 7.15
N LEU A 77 -7.31 -9.61 7.57
CA LEU A 77 -7.39 -10.94 6.98
C LEU A 77 -8.79 -11.54 7.09
N ASP A 78 -9.42 -11.43 8.27
CA ASP A 78 -10.78 -11.92 8.49
C ASP A 78 -11.80 -11.21 7.60
N GLN A 79 -11.60 -9.91 7.31
CA GLN A 79 -12.43 -9.16 6.36
C GLN A 79 -12.19 -9.56 4.89
N GLN A 80 -10.97 -9.93 4.51
CA GLN A 80 -10.67 -10.36 3.15
C GLN A 80 -11.06 -11.82 2.89
N ARG A 81 -11.12 -12.66 3.93
CA ARG A 81 -11.38 -14.10 3.80
C ARG A 81 -12.58 -14.45 2.90
N PRO A 82 -13.75 -13.78 2.97
CA PRO A 82 -14.86 -14.07 2.06
C PRO A 82 -14.56 -13.79 0.58
N ARG A 83 -13.67 -12.84 0.28
CA ARG A 83 -13.24 -12.54 -1.10
C ARG A 83 -12.20 -13.54 -1.59
N LEU A 84 -11.29 -13.94 -0.70
CA LEU A 84 -10.24 -14.91 -0.99
C LEU A 84 -10.81 -16.33 -1.21
N CYS A 85 -11.84 -16.68 -0.45
CA CYS A 85 -12.43 -18.03 -0.42
C CYS A 85 -13.82 -18.10 -1.06
N GLY A 86 -14.26 -16.99 -1.64
CA GLY A 86 -15.54 -16.87 -2.30
C GLY A 86 -15.47 -17.31 -3.76
N ASP A 87 -16.14 -16.54 -4.61
CA ASP A 87 -16.18 -16.80 -6.04
C ASP A 87 -14.79 -16.63 -6.70
N THR A 88 -14.28 -17.72 -7.28
CA THR A 88 -12.97 -17.74 -7.95
C THR A 88 -12.90 -16.74 -9.09
N ALA A 89 -13.97 -16.55 -9.87
CA ALA A 89 -13.94 -15.62 -10.99
C ALA A 89 -13.74 -14.17 -10.52
N SER A 90 -14.39 -13.80 -9.41
CA SER A 90 -14.24 -12.50 -8.76
C SER A 90 -12.83 -12.27 -8.19
N LEU A 91 -12.22 -13.30 -7.59
CA LEU A 91 -10.82 -13.25 -7.14
C LEU A 91 -9.88 -13.02 -8.32
N MET A 92 -9.98 -13.84 -9.36
CA MET A 92 -9.12 -13.75 -10.55
C MET A 92 -9.26 -12.41 -11.25
N GLN A 93 -10.49 -11.88 -11.35
CA GLN A 93 -10.71 -10.54 -11.92
C GLN A 93 -10.06 -9.45 -11.07
N SER A 94 -10.17 -9.53 -9.74
CA SER A 94 -9.55 -8.55 -8.83
C SER A 94 -8.02 -8.55 -8.91
N LEU A 95 -7.41 -9.74 -9.00
CA LEU A 95 -5.96 -9.89 -9.17
C LEU A 95 -5.52 -9.34 -10.54
N LYS A 96 -6.27 -9.62 -11.60
CA LYS A 96 -5.99 -9.05 -12.92
C LYS A 96 -6.02 -7.52 -12.90
N ASP A 97 -7.03 -6.94 -12.24
CA ASP A 97 -7.17 -5.49 -12.13
C ASP A 97 -6.06 -4.86 -11.26
N ALA A 98 -5.50 -5.61 -10.32
CA ALA A 98 -4.31 -5.24 -9.55
C ALA A 98 -2.98 -5.46 -10.32
N GLY A 99 -3.04 -5.96 -11.56
CA GLY A 99 -1.88 -6.11 -12.44
C GLY A 99 -1.11 -7.42 -12.27
N TYR A 100 -1.73 -8.47 -11.72
CA TYR A 100 -1.14 -9.80 -11.68
C TYR A 100 -1.22 -10.51 -13.03
N GLU A 101 -0.12 -11.19 -13.39
CA GLU A 101 -0.04 -12.02 -14.59
C GLU A 101 -0.76 -13.35 -14.39
N ALA A 102 -1.14 -14.02 -15.49
CA ALA A 102 -1.95 -15.24 -15.43
C ALA A 102 -1.38 -16.35 -14.53
N GLY A 103 -0.05 -16.56 -14.55
CA GLY A 103 0.62 -17.51 -13.66
C GLY A 103 0.57 -17.07 -12.21
N GLU A 104 0.88 -15.81 -11.93
CA GLU A 104 0.87 -15.26 -10.56
C GLU A 104 -0.54 -15.30 -9.95
N MET A 105 -1.58 -15.06 -10.76
CA MET A 105 -2.97 -15.16 -10.30
C MET A 105 -3.32 -16.60 -9.88
N GLN A 106 -2.86 -17.59 -10.64
CA GLN A 106 -3.08 -19.00 -10.33
C GLN A 106 -2.34 -19.39 -9.04
N ASP A 107 -1.08 -18.98 -8.90
CA ASP A 107 -0.29 -19.23 -7.69
C ASP A 107 -0.95 -18.58 -6.45
N TYR A 108 -1.43 -17.35 -6.60
CA TYR A 108 -2.12 -16.63 -5.53
C TYR A 108 -3.42 -17.32 -5.12
N LYS A 109 -4.20 -17.80 -6.10
CA LYS A 109 -5.43 -18.56 -5.86
C LYS A 109 -5.15 -19.87 -5.13
N GLU A 110 -4.15 -20.63 -5.55
CA GLU A 110 -3.74 -21.88 -4.90
C GLU A 110 -3.27 -21.64 -3.48
N LYS A 111 -2.46 -20.59 -3.24
CA LYS A 111 -2.01 -20.21 -1.89
C LYS A 111 -3.16 -19.75 -1.00
N ALA A 112 -4.13 -19.02 -1.53
CA ALA A 112 -5.33 -18.64 -0.78
C ALA A 112 -6.15 -19.87 -0.37
N GLU A 113 -6.38 -20.80 -1.30
CA GLU A 113 -7.10 -22.06 -1.04
C GLU A 113 -6.38 -22.95 -0.01
N GLU A 114 -5.05 -23.07 -0.10
CA GLU A 114 -4.24 -23.88 0.80
C GLU A 114 -4.22 -23.34 2.24
N LEU A 115 -4.06 -22.02 2.39
CA LEU A 115 -3.68 -21.42 3.66
C LEU A 115 -4.84 -20.73 4.39
N ILE A 116 -5.86 -20.26 3.66
CA ILE A 116 -6.90 -19.39 4.23
C ILE A 116 -8.32 -20.02 4.29
N CYS A 117 -8.71 -20.89 3.35
CA CYS A 117 -10.13 -21.17 3.06
C CYS A 117 -10.88 -22.29 3.83
#